data_AF-A0A959VEA4-F1
#
_entry.id   AF-A0A959VEA4-F1
#
_cell.length_a   1.000
_cell.length_b   1.000
_cell.length_c   1.000
_cell.angle_alpha   90.00
_cell.angle_beta   90.00
_cell.angle_gamma   90.00
#
_symmetry.space_group_name_H-M   'P 1'
#
loop_
_entity.id
_entity.type
_entity.pdbx_description
1 polymer ?
#
loop_
_entity_poly.entity_id
_entity_poly.type
_entity_poly.pdbx_seq_one_letter_code
_entity_poly.pdbx_strand_id
1 'polypeptide(L)'
;MAGREPNQPRGANVSDQLGGLFDGIARFLLYVGGGAALLGIGIMIYSFFMNGGQGGQNLEQAAQYADYFRQAGLFGMLGVSLAVAWLMWGEETAGPIMLIVGFALYFMPSYMPMAAGGNLNSLQTALLENLSICGAPAILIGFFMVAGDVFGRIKTRSVQGAKADQMKYGKGVKEERDVRNVFLGKCWQLPYCRKFVRERCPIYHAKRTCWKERVGCMCEESVIKNAMDGKVIPKDMVAASKFIPQNNKLTPDQKAERCRQCIIYNEHQKHKYKLALPLTAVSVAGIYVVMRPALADMIKQALISSDNVVNTVTGGTNSNAPVEGAAKVTSIETGVIPYHEIILVVLTLVVLAYAIKILEYVIFRAKS
;
A
#
# COMPACT_ATOMS: atom_id res chain seq x y z
N MET A 1 -44.13 27.50 -0.74
CA MET A 1 -43.76 27.70 0.68
C MET A 1 -42.55 26.82 0.97
N ALA A 2 -41.35 27.40 0.79
CA ALA A 2 -40.10 26.73 1.11
C ALA A 2 -39.82 26.91 2.60
N GLY A 3 -39.78 25.81 3.35
CA GLY A 3 -39.41 25.82 4.77
C GLY A 3 -37.95 26.25 4.92
N ARG A 4 -37.72 27.41 5.54
CA ARG A 4 -36.42 27.77 6.11
C ARG A 4 -36.19 26.85 7.30
N GLU A 5 -35.21 25.95 7.18
CA GLU A 5 -34.68 25.27 8.36
C GLU A 5 -34.07 26.32 9.31
N PRO A 6 -34.33 26.23 10.62
CA PRO A 6 -33.78 27.18 11.59
C PRO A 6 -32.27 27.02 11.65
N ASN A 7 -31.55 28.15 11.51
CA ASN A 7 -30.11 28.26 11.79
C ASN A 7 -29.86 27.82 13.24
N GLN A 8 -29.46 26.56 13.42
CA GLN A 8 -28.95 26.08 14.68
C GLN A 8 -27.65 26.85 14.99
N PRO A 9 -27.53 27.52 16.15
CA PRO A 9 -26.31 28.21 16.50
C PRO A 9 -25.19 27.17 16.58
N ARG A 10 -24.23 27.25 15.65
CA ARG A 10 -22.99 26.48 15.67
C ARG A 10 -22.31 26.79 16.99
N GLY A 11 -22.47 25.92 17.97
CA GLY A 11 -21.52 25.84 19.08
C GLY A 11 -20.15 25.71 18.44
N ALA A 12 -19.26 26.66 18.74
CA ALA A 12 -17.89 26.62 18.22
C ALA A 12 -17.29 25.28 18.63
N ASN A 13 -17.21 24.36 17.67
CA ASN A 13 -16.71 23.02 17.92
C ASN A 13 -15.23 23.18 18.28
N VAL A 14 -14.86 22.77 19.49
CA VAL A 14 -13.47 22.80 19.98
C VAL A 14 -12.51 22.11 18.99
N SER A 15 -13.00 21.16 18.19
CA SER A 15 -12.26 20.53 17.09
C SER A 15 -11.77 21.50 16.03
N ASP A 16 -12.57 22.51 15.69
CA ASP A 16 -12.28 23.44 14.59
C ASP A 16 -11.22 24.45 15.04
N GLN A 17 -11.28 24.87 16.31
CA GLN A 17 -10.26 25.73 16.92
C GLN A 17 -8.91 24.99 17.06
N LEU A 18 -8.95 23.73 17.51
CA LEU A 18 -7.75 22.90 17.64
C LEU A 18 -7.12 22.63 16.27
N GLY A 19 -7.93 22.35 15.24
CA GLY A 19 -7.47 22.17 13.87
C GLY A 19 -6.77 23.40 13.30
N GLY A 20 -7.31 24.60 13.55
CA GLY A 20 -6.70 25.86 13.13
C GLY A 20 -5.34 26.11 13.81
N LEU A 21 -5.21 25.78 15.10
CA LEU A 21 -3.94 25.89 15.83
C LEU A 21 -2.86 24.99 15.20
N PHE A 22 -3.19 23.72 14.94
CA PHE A 22 -2.25 22.78 14.34
C PHE A 22 -1.85 23.16 12.92
N ASP A 23 -2.77 23.66 12.10
CA ASP A 23 -2.45 24.19 10.76
C ASP A 23 -1.47 25.38 10.87
N GLY A 24 -1.69 26.28 11.83
CA GLY A 24 -0.77 27.38 12.12
C GLY A 24 0.64 26.91 12.50
N ILE A 25 0.74 25.95 13.42
CA ILE A 25 2.01 25.35 13.84
C ILE A 25 2.71 24.67 12.68
N ALA A 26 1.98 23.90 11.86
CA ALA A 26 2.54 23.20 10.71
C ALA A 26 3.11 24.18 9.68
N ARG A 27 2.41 25.27 9.35
CA ARG A 27 2.93 26.30 8.45
C ARG A 27 4.17 26.99 9.01
N PHE A 28 4.16 27.32 10.30
CA PHE A 28 5.34 27.89 10.97
C PHE A 28 6.55 26.96 10.87
N LEU A 29 6.36 25.67 11.19
CA LEU A 29 7.41 24.64 11.06
C LEU A 29 7.88 24.47 9.62
N LEU A 30 6.98 24.57 8.64
CA LEU A 30 7.34 24.49 7.23
C LEU A 30 8.28 25.62 6.82
N TYR A 31 7.95 26.87 7.17
CA TYR A 31 8.75 28.03 6.77
C TYR A 31 10.04 28.16 7.57
N VAL A 32 9.96 28.11 8.90
CA VAL A 32 11.14 28.27 9.77
C VAL A 32 12.04 27.04 9.70
N GLY A 33 11.45 25.85 9.75
CA GLY A 33 12.19 24.60 9.57
C GLY A 33 12.79 24.48 8.18
N GLY A 34 12.06 24.91 7.14
CA GLY A 34 12.56 24.95 5.76
C GLY A 34 13.77 25.88 5.62
N GLY A 35 13.70 27.08 6.19
CA GLY A 35 14.83 28.00 6.24
C GLY A 35 16.04 27.41 6.96
N ALA A 36 15.84 26.82 8.14
CA ALA A 36 16.91 26.17 8.91
C ALA A 36 17.53 24.97 8.17
N ALA A 37 16.71 24.14 7.52
CA ALA A 37 17.16 23.01 6.73
C ALA A 37 18.00 23.46 5.53
N LEU A 38 17.51 24.43 4.76
CA LEU A 38 18.21 24.95 3.58
C LEU A 38 19.52 25.62 3.95
N LEU A 39 19.56 26.43 5.01
CA LEU A 39 20.78 27.06 5.48
C LEU A 39 21.78 26.03 6.02
N GLY A 40 21.35 25.11 6.88
CA GLY A 40 22.22 24.08 7.43
C GLY A 40 22.82 23.17 6.36
N ILE A 41 21.98 22.61 5.49
CA ILE A 41 22.40 21.73 4.39
C ILE A 41 23.24 22.50 3.37
N GLY A 42 22.80 23.70 2.97
CA GLY A 42 23.49 24.53 1.99
C GLY A 42 24.88 24.94 2.44
N ILE A 43 25.04 25.36 3.69
CA ILE A 43 26.35 25.72 4.24
C ILE A 43 27.26 24.48 4.36
N MET A 44 26.74 23.33 4.79
CA MET A 44 27.54 22.09 4.85
C MET A 44 28.04 21.66 3.46
N ILE A 45 27.19 21.70 2.43
CA ILE A 45 27.57 21.41 1.04
C ILE A 45 28.62 22.41 0.55
N TYR A 46 28.40 23.70 0.79
CA TYR A 46 29.35 24.75 0.42
C TYR A 46 30.72 24.57 1.09
N SER A 47 30.73 24.32 2.41
CA SER A 47 31.95 24.04 3.18
C SER A 47 32.67 22.78 2.72
N PHE A 48 31.93 21.75 2.28
CA PHE A 48 32.51 20.52 1.74
C PHE A 48 33.34 20.79 0.47
N PHE A 49 32.83 21.61 -0.46
CA PHE A 49 33.54 21.94 -1.70
C PHE A 49 34.68 22.95 -1.49
N MET A 50 34.48 23.95 -0.61
CA MET A 50 35.45 25.04 -0.43
C MET A 50 36.66 24.64 0.44
N ASN A 51 36.47 23.77 1.44
CA ASN A 51 37.53 23.44 2.40
C ASN A 51 38.42 22.26 1.97
N GLY A 52 38.23 21.71 0.77
CA GLY A 52 39.04 20.59 0.26
C GLY A 52 40.54 20.88 0.11
N GLY A 53 40.94 22.16 0.08
CA GLY A 53 42.32 22.59 -0.18
C GLY A 53 43.06 23.29 0.97
N GLN A 54 42.46 23.49 2.15
CA GLN A 54 43.09 24.25 3.25
C GLN A 54 43.52 23.35 4.42
N GLY A 55 44.79 23.42 4.81
CA GLY A 55 45.34 22.72 5.99
C GLY A 55 45.83 23.69 7.08
N GLY A 56 45.72 23.29 8.35
CA GLY A 56 46.59 23.80 9.43
C GLY A 56 45.90 24.26 10.72
N GLN A 57 44.97 25.23 10.67
CA GLN A 57 44.35 25.80 11.89
C GLN A 57 42.84 26.06 11.76
N ASN A 58 42.31 26.22 10.55
CA ASN A 58 40.88 26.43 10.32
C ASN A 58 40.04 25.15 10.53
N LEU A 59 40.68 23.99 10.73
CA LEU A 59 40.02 22.68 10.80
C LEU A 59 39.23 22.48 12.10
N GLU A 60 39.77 22.89 13.25
CA GLU A 60 39.07 22.74 14.53
C GLU A 60 37.86 23.67 14.63
N GLN A 61 38.00 24.92 14.18
CA GLN A 61 36.88 25.87 14.11
C GLN A 61 35.81 25.38 13.13
N ALA A 62 36.20 24.90 11.95
CA ALA A 62 35.27 24.36 10.96
C ALA A 62 34.50 23.13 11.49
N ALA A 63 35.14 22.27 12.27
CA ALA A 63 34.49 21.12 12.90
C ALA A 63 33.41 21.56 13.91
N GLN A 64 33.68 22.57 14.74
CA GLN A 64 32.69 23.09 15.68
C GLN A 64 31.48 23.70 14.95
N TYR A 65 31.70 24.46 13.87
CA TYR A 65 30.60 25.00 13.07
C TYR A 65 29.78 23.90 12.36
N ALA A 66 30.42 22.81 11.95
CA ALA A 66 29.74 21.67 11.31
C ALA A 66 28.67 21.05 12.21
N ASP A 67 28.90 20.95 13.53
CA ASP A 67 27.92 20.39 14.46
C ASP A 67 26.71 21.30 14.66
N TYR A 68 26.90 22.62 14.71
CA TYR A 68 25.78 23.57 14.76
C TYR A 68 24.93 23.51 13.49
N PHE A 69 25.55 23.42 12.31
CA PHE A 69 24.82 23.29 11.05
C PHE A 69 24.16 21.92 10.89
N ARG A 70 24.76 20.85 11.42
CA ARG A 70 24.13 19.53 11.50
C ARG A 70 22.85 19.59 12.34
N GLN A 71 22.90 20.19 13.53
CA GLN A 71 21.72 20.32 14.39
C GLN A 71 20.63 21.16 13.71
N ALA A 72 20.99 22.32 13.14
CA ALA A 72 20.06 23.16 12.40
C ALA A 72 19.43 22.42 11.20
N GLY A 73 20.23 21.69 10.43
CA GLY A 73 19.77 20.87 9.32
C GLY A 73 18.85 19.73 9.77
N LEU A 74 19.21 19.02 10.84
CA LEU A 74 18.43 17.90 11.37
C LEU A 74 17.07 18.35 11.91
N PHE A 75 17.04 19.36 12.78
CA PHE A 75 15.79 19.88 13.35
C PHE A 75 14.95 20.61 12.29
N GLY A 76 15.59 21.29 11.35
CA GLY A 76 14.93 21.89 10.19
C GLY A 76 14.23 20.84 9.33
N MET A 77 14.94 19.78 8.94
CA MET A 77 14.38 18.69 8.14
C MET A 77 13.28 17.93 8.87
N LEU A 78 13.42 17.72 10.18
CA LEU A 78 12.36 17.13 11.01
C LEU A 78 11.11 18.02 11.01
N GLY A 79 11.27 19.33 11.22
CA GLY A 79 10.17 20.29 11.23
C GLY A 79 9.44 20.34 9.89
N VAL A 80 10.17 20.41 8.77
CA VAL A 80 9.60 20.36 7.42
C VAL A 80 8.85 19.07 7.18
N SER A 81 9.45 17.92 7.53
CA SER A 81 8.85 16.61 7.28
C SER A 81 7.55 16.44 8.06
N LEU A 82 7.50 16.89 9.32
CA LEU A 82 6.28 16.87 10.13
C LEU A 82 5.22 17.84 9.59
N ALA A 83 5.63 19.03 9.16
CA ALA A 83 4.72 20.01 8.58
C ALA A 83 4.10 19.53 7.27
N VAL A 84 4.90 18.96 6.37
CA VAL A 84 4.43 18.36 5.10
C VAL A 84 3.50 17.20 5.40
N ALA A 85 3.85 16.33 6.35
CA ALA A 85 2.99 15.21 6.72
C ALA A 85 1.62 15.65 7.24
N TRP A 86 1.55 16.72 8.02
CA TRP A 86 0.29 17.28 8.50
C TRP A 86 -0.52 17.98 7.39
N LEU A 87 0.11 18.90 6.66
CA LEU A 87 -0.55 19.74 5.66
C LEU A 87 -1.00 18.96 4.43
N MET A 88 -0.23 17.96 4.02
CA MET A 88 -0.46 17.16 2.82
C MET A 88 -0.94 15.75 3.15
N TRP A 89 -1.54 15.55 4.34
CA TRP A 89 -2.08 14.26 4.73
C TRP A 89 -3.19 13.83 3.75
N GLY A 90 -2.97 12.73 3.05
CA GLY A 90 -3.91 12.19 2.04
C GLY A 90 -3.52 12.48 0.60
N GLU A 91 -2.50 13.31 0.34
CA GLU A 91 -1.94 13.43 -1.00
C GLU A 91 -0.98 12.25 -1.29
N GLU A 92 -1.24 11.52 -2.37
CA GLU A 92 -0.50 10.28 -2.69
C GLU A 92 0.98 10.53 -3.06
N THR A 93 1.33 11.75 -3.45
CA THR A 93 2.66 12.15 -3.95
C THR A 93 3.61 12.64 -2.85
N ALA A 94 3.07 13.16 -1.74
CA ALA A 94 3.87 13.81 -0.69
C ALA A 94 4.85 12.84 -0.01
N GLY A 95 4.38 11.64 0.36
CA GLY A 95 5.22 10.59 0.95
C GLY A 95 6.39 10.16 0.06
N PRO A 96 6.14 9.77 -1.21
CA PRO A 96 7.20 9.44 -2.16
C PRO A 96 8.22 10.57 -2.40
N ILE A 97 7.79 11.82 -2.51
CA ILE A 97 8.70 12.97 -2.69
C ILE A 97 9.61 13.12 -1.47
N MET A 98 9.07 13.04 -0.25
CA MET A 98 9.89 13.10 0.97
C MET A 98 10.88 11.94 1.06
N LEU A 99 10.48 10.73 0.66
CA LEU A 99 11.40 9.59 0.58
C LEU A 99 12.54 9.86 -0.40
N ILE A 100 12.26 10.39 -1.59
CA ILE A 100 13.28 10.70 -2.60
C ILE A 100 14.27 11.74 -2.05
N VAL A 101 13.77 12.83 -1.45
CA VAL A 101 14.62 13.88 -0.86
C VAL A 101 15.44 13.33 0.30
N GLY A 102 14.81 12.56 1.20
CA GLY A 102 15.48 11.94 2.33
C GLY A 102 16.56 10.96 1.91
N PHE A 103 16.28 10.10 0.92
CA PHE A 103 17.26 9.16 0.36
C PHE A 103 18.39 9.86 -0.37
N ALA A 104 18.12 10.93 -1.11
CA ALA A 104 19.18 11.72 -1.74
C ALA A 104 20.16 12.25 -0.67
N LEU A 105 19.65 12.87 0.39
CA LEU A 105 20.49 13.37 1.48
C LEU A 105 21.20 12.24 2.24
N TYR A 106 20.51 11.13 2.53
CA TYR A 106 21.09 10.01 3.29
C TYR A 106 22.21 9.29 2.51
N PHE A 107 22.04 9.09 1.20
CA PHE A 107 23.04 8.45 0.35
C PHE A 107 24.09 9.42 -0.21
N MET A 108 24.09 10.66 0.27
CA MET A 108 25.06 11.69 -0.12
C MET A 108 26.53 11.30 0.02
N PRO A 109 26.96 10.56 1.07
CA PRO A 109 28.33 10.07 1.17
C PRO A 109 28.76 9.14 0.03
N SER A 110 27.82 8.52 -0.69
CA SER A 110 28.15 7.60 -1.78
C SER A 110 28.46 8.33 -3.10
N TYR A 111 27.74 9.41 -3.42
CA TYR A 111 27.87 10.08 -4.72
C TYR A 111 28.65 11.41 -4.67
N MET A 112 28.70 12.10 -3.53
CA MET A 112 29.46 13.36 -3.39
C MET A 112 30.98 13.20 -3.55
N PRO A 113 31.66 12.15 -3.04
CA PRO A 113 33.09 11.98 -3.25
C PRO A 113 33.46 11.85 -4.73
N MET A 114 32.56 11.28 -5.55
CA MET A 114 32.74 11.19 -7.00
C MET A 114 32.75 12.57 -7.66
N ALA A 115 31.93 13.51 -7.17
CA ALA A 115 31.91 14.89 -7.66
C ALA A 115 33.12 15.71 -7.17
N ALA A 116 33.74 15.31 -6.06
CA ALA A 116 34.87 16.02 -5.43
C ALA A 116 36.27 15.52 -5.85
N GLY A 117 36.38 14.49 -6.69
CA GLY A 117 37.68 13.98 -7.17
C GLY A 117 38.35 12.93 -6.27
N GLY A 118 37.59 12.22 -5.43
CA GLY A 118 37.98 10.91 -4.88
C GLY A 118 38.81 10.88 -3.59
N ASN A 119 39.61 11.91 -3.28
CA ASN A 119 40.36 11.97 -2.01
C ASN A 119 39.71 12.96 -1.05
N LEU A 120 39.06 12.46 -0.01
CA LEU A 120 38.42 13.28 1.01
C LEU A 120 39.33 13.47 2.22
N ASN A 121 39.42 14.72 2.68
CA ASN A 121 40.03 15.02 3.97
C ASN A 121 39.11 14.59 5.12
N SER A 122 39.66 14.39 6.33
CA SER A 122 38.88 13.97 7.51
C SER A 122 37.66 14.86 7.81
N LEU A 123 37.81 16.17 7.61
CA LEU A 123 36.71 17.14 7.74
C LEU A 123 35.60 16.91 6.69
N GLN A 124 35.96 16.62 5.43
CA GLN A 124 34.99 16.36 4.37
C GLN A 124 34.21 15.08 4.62
N THR A 125 34.87 14.04 5.13
CA THR A 125 34.20 12.80 5.55
C THR A 125 33.22 13.06 6.69
N ALA A 126 33.61 13.83 7.71
CA ALA A 126 32.73 14.19 8.83
C ALA A 126 31.52 15.04 8.38
N LEU A 127 31.73 16.00 7.46
CA LEU A 127 30.65 16.80 6.88
C LEU A 127 29.66 15.93 6.10
N LEU A 128 30.12 14.97 5.31
CA LEU A 128 29.25 14.04 4.57
C LEU A 128 28.44 13.15 5.51
N GLU A 129 29.06 12.65 6.58
CA GLU A 129 28.36 11.86 7.59
C GLU A 129 27.25 12.70 8.27
N ASN A 130 27.57 13.92 8.69
CA ASN A 130 26.60 14.85 9.28
C ASN A 130 25.45 15.17 8.32
N LEU A 131 25.74 15.35 7.04
CA LEU A 131 24.76 15.61 5.99
C LEU A 131 23.81 14.42 5.76
N SER A 132 24.34 13.20 5.82
CA SER A 132 23.53 11.98 5.67
C SER A 132 22.47 11.83 6.76
N ILE A 133 22.83 12.20 8.00
CA ILE A 133 21.95 12.11 9.17
C ILE A 133 20.78 13.09 9.04
N CYS A 134 20.95 14.24 8.38
CA CYS A 134 19.87 15.20 8.12
C CYS A 134 18.76 14.63 7.21
N GLY A 135 19.06 13.62 6.38
CA GLY A 135 18.07 12.94 5.53
C GLY A 135 17.16 11.96 6.29
N ALA A 136 17.60 11.46 7.44
CA ALA A 136 16.90 10.39 8.17
C ALA A 136 15.47 10.74 8.62
N PRO A 137 15.16 11.96 9.14
CA PRO A 137 13.79 12.33 9.50
C PRO A 137 12.81 12.29 8.32
N ALA A 138 13.25 12.75 7.14
CA ALA A 138 12.42 12.74 5.93
C ALA A 138 12.13 11.32 5.45
N ILE A 139 13.12 10.43 5.52
CA ILE A 139 12.94 9.00 5.21
C ILE A 139 11.92 8.38 6.18
N LEU A 140 12.10 8.59 7.49
CA LEU A 140 11.25 7.97 8.50
C LEU A 140 9.79 8.41 8.35
N ILE A 141 9.55 9.73 8.25
CA ILE A 141 8.20 10.29 8.15
C ILE A 141 7.58 9.96 6.78
N GLY A 142 8.35 10.05 5.70
CA GLY A 142 7.92 9.65 4.36
C GLY A 142 7.50 8.18 4.29
N PHE A 143 8.24 7.30 4.95
CA PHE A 143 7.91 5.88 5.06
C PHE A 143 6.57 5.67 5.77
N PHE A 144 6.34 6.32 6.92
CA PHE A 144 5.06 6.23 7.63
C PHE A 144 3.88 6.77 6.81
N MET A 145 4.08 7.86 6.05
CA MET A 145 3.03 8.37 5.15
C MET A 145 2.68 7.39 4.04
N VAL A 146 3.69 6.83 3.36
CA VAL A 146 3.47 5.82 2.31
C VAL A 146 2.82 4.57 2.89
N ALA A 147 3.27 4.10 4.05
CA ALA A 147 2.64 2.97 4.74
C ALA A 147 1.17 3.28 5.07
N GLY A 148 0.88 4.47 5.62
CA GLY A 148 -0.46 4.94 5.94
C GLY A 148 -1.38 4.96 4.71
N ASP A 149 -0.90 5.48 3.57
CA ASP A 149 -1.63 5.46 2.31
C ASP A 149 -1.88 4.04 1.81
N VAL A 150 -0.85 3.17 1.81
CA VAL A 150 -0.99 1.76 1.43
C VAL A 150 -2.03 1.05 2.32
N PHE A 151 -1.98 1.24 3.64
CA PHE A 151 -2.97 0.70 4.57
C PHE A 151 -4.37 1.26 4.31
N GLY A 152 -4.48 2.57 4.04
CA GLY A 152 -5.72 3.23 3.65
C GLY A 152 -6.32 2.59 2.39
N ARG A 153 -5.52 2.38 1.34
CA ARG A 153 -5.93 1.72 0.10
C ARG A 153 -6.32 0.27 0.32
N ILE A 154 -5.57 -0.47 1.14
CA ILE A 154 -5.93 -1.86 1.50
C ILE A 154 -7.27 -1.87 2.22
N LYS A 155 -7.48 -0.99 3.20
CA LYS A 155 -8.73 -0.88 3.95
C LYS A 155 -9.89 -0.52 3.02
N THR A 156 -9.75 0.51 2.20
CA THR A 156 -10.76 0.94 1.22
C THR A 156 -11.07 -0.18 0.23
N ARG A 157 -10.05 -0.85 -0.33
CA ARG A 157 -10.22 -2.01 -1.22
C ARG A 157 -10.87 -3.21 -0.52
N SER A 158 -10.64 -3.41 0.77
CA SER A 158 -11.27 -4.49 1.54
C SER A 158 -12.76 -4.24 1.82
N VAL A 159 -13.15 -2.97 1.96
CA VAL A 159 -14.53 -2.55 2.23
C VAL A 159 -15.33 -2.46 0.94
N GLN A 160 -14.80 -1.75 -0.05
CA GLN A 160 -15.51 -1.50 -1.31
C GLN A 160 -15.37 -2.67 -2.30
N GLY A 161 -14.25 -3.40 -2.29
CA GLY A 161 -13.96 -4.46 -3.26
C GLY A 161 -13.55 -3.88 -4.61
N ALA A 162 -12.53 -4.45 -5.26
CA ALA A 162 -11.86 -3.88 -6.44
C ALA A 162 -12.75 -3.61 -7.68
N LYS A 163 -14.00 -4.11 -7.71
CA LYS A 163 -14.94 -4.00 -8.82
C LYS A 163 -16.41 -3.78 -8.44
N ALA A 164 -16.72 -3.52 -7.16
CA ALA A 164 -18.13 -3.32 -6.78
C ALA A 164 -18.75 -2.07 -7.43
N ASP A 165 -17.94 -1.04 -7.75
CA ASP A 165 -18.38 0.14 -8.50
C ASP A 165 -18.64 -0.12 -10.00
N GLN A 166 -18.07 -1.18 -10.57
CA GLN A 166 -18.28 -1.53 -11.99
C GLN A 166 -19.39 -2.55 -12.21
N MET A 167 -19.90 -3.19 -11.16
CA MET A 167 -21.14 -3.95 -11.26
C MET A 167 -22.29 -2.96 -11.26
N LYS A 168 -22.57 -2.38 -12.45
CA LYS A 168 -23.79 -1.61 -12.70
C LYS A 168 -24.98 -2.46 -12.26
N TYR A 169 -25.48 -2.21 -11.06
CA TYR A 169 -26.78 -2.69 -10.64
C TYR A 169 -27.77 -2.21 -11.71
N GLY A 170 -28.50 -3.13 -12.33
CA GLY A 170 -29.57 -2.74 -13.25
C GLY A 170 -30.45 -1.69 -12.57
N LYS A 171 -30.82 -0.62 -13.29
CA LYS A 171 -31.64 0.48 -12.75
C LYS A 171 -32.81 -0.12 -11.94
N GLY A 172 -32.84 0.12 -10.62
CA GLY A 172 -33.98 -0.23 -9.77
C GLY A 172 -33.82 -1.41 -8.79
N VAL A 173 -32.65 -2.03 -8.65
CA VAL A 173 -32.43 -3.03 -7.58
C VAL A 173 -32.13 -2.33 -6.25
N LYS A 174 -33.16 -2.10 -5.43
CA LYS A 174 -32.99 -1.64 -4.04
C LYS A 174 -32.61 -2.80 -3.13
N GLU A 175 -31.63 -2.60 -2.27
CA GLU A 175 -31.25 -3.53 -1.20
C GLU A 175 -32.32 -3.54 -0.10
N GLU A 176 -32.73 -4.72 0.37
CA GLU A 176 -33.63 -4.83 1.51
C GLU A 176 -32.85 -4.60 2.82
N ARG A 177 -33.29 -3.63 3.63
CA ARG A 177 -32.64 -3.27 4.91
C ARG A 177 -32.80 -4.33 6.00
N ASP A 178 -33.73 -5.27 5.84
CA ASP A 178 -34.14 -6.21 6.88
C ASP A 178 -33.22 -7.45 7.02
N VAL A 179 -32.22 -7.63 6.13
CA VAL A 179 -31.38 -8.83 6.12
C VAL A 179 -29.92 -8.48 6.44
N ARG A 180 -29.38 -9.09 7.50
CA ARG A 180 -27.95 -8.97 7.86
C ARG A 180 -27.13 -9.76 6.84
N ASN A 181 -26.23 -9.09 6.13
CA ASN A 181 -25.32 -9.73 5.18
C ASN A 181 -24.36 -10.69 5.93
N VAL A 182 -24.59 -11.99 5.78
CA VAL A 182 -23.75 -13.05 6.38
C VAL A 182 -22.64 -13.42 5.41
N PHE A 183 -21.40 -13.48 5.91
CA PHE A 183 -20.23 -13.89 5.11
C PHE A 183 -20.44 -15.28 4.50
N LEU A 184 -20.36 -15.39 3.17
CA LEU A 184 -20.68 -16.60 2.40
C LEU A 184 -22.05 -17.23 2.74
N GLY A 185 -23.01 -16.40 3.16
CA GLY A 185 -24.36 -16.82 3.52
C GLY A 185 -25.16 -17.36 2.33
N LYS A 186 -26.23 -18.08 2.63
CA LYS A 186 -27.20 -18.56 1.63
C LYS A 186 -27.88 -17.37 0.94
N CYS A 187 -28.47 -17.56 -0.24
CA CYS A 187 -29.01 -16.43 -1.02
C CYS A 187 -30.05 -15.58 -0.29
N TRP A 188 -30.86 -16.16 0.60
CA TRP A 188 -31.83 -15.44 1.42
C TRP A 188 -31.24 -14.70 2.62
N GLN A 189 -29.96 -14.92 2.94
CA GLN A 189 -29.21 -14.17 3.95
C GLN A 189 -28.50 -12.96 3.33
N LEU A 190 -28.65 -12.75 2.02
CA LEU A 190 -28.14 -11.57 1.31
C LEU A 190 -29.28 -10.55 1.12
N PRO A 191 -28.96 -9.24 1.08
CA PRO A 191 -29.95 -8.17 0.95
C PRO A 191 -30.66 -8.14 -0.43
N TYR A 192 -30.24 -8.99 -1.37
CA TYR A 192 -30.80 -9.08 -2.72
C TYR A 192 -31.98 -10.05 -2.84
N CYS A 193 -32.24 -10.88 -1.83
CA CYS A 193 -33.34 -11.85 -1.86
C CYS A 193 -34.63 -11.26 -1.27
N ARG A 194 -35.52 -10.85 -2.17
CA ARG A 194 -36.78 -10.21 -1.81
C ARG A 194 -37.76 -11.13 -1.09
N LYS A 195 -38.51 -10.60 -0.12
CA LYS A 195 -39.49 -11.38 0.68
C LYS A 195 -40.50 -12.17 -0.17
N PHE A 196 -41.09 -11.55 -1.20
CA PHE A 196 -42.07 -12.22 -2.07
C PHE A 196 -41.47 -13.41 -2.85
N VAL A 197 -40.20 -13.31 -3.28
CA VAL A 197 -39.51 -14.41 -3.95
C VAL A 197 -39.21 -15.50 -2.93
N ARG A 198 -38.77 -15.13 -1.72
CA ARG A 198 -38.39 -16.05 -0.64
C ARG A 198 -39.54 -16.97 -0.24
N GLU A 199 -40.75 -16.44 -0.10
CA GLU A 199 -41.94 -17.22 0.28
C GLU A 199 -42.33 -18.28 -0.75
N ARG A 200 -41.96 -18.08 -2.03
CA ARG A 200 -42.31 -18.97 -3.15
C ARG A 200 -41.10 -19.70 -3.73
N CYS A 201 -39.90 -19.49 -3.21
CA CYS A 201 -38.69 -20.07 -3.77
C CYS A 201 -38.51 -21.53 -3.32
N PRO A 202 -38.44 -22.51 -4.25
CA PRO A 202 -38.22 -23.91 -3.88
C PRO A 202 -36.86 -24.15 -3.21
N ILE A 203 -35.86 -23.34 -3.54
CA ILE A 203 -34.50 -23.44 -2.97
C ILE A 203 -34.47 -22.97 -1.52
N TYR A 204 -35.25 -21.94 -1.19
CA TYR A 204 -35.39 -21.45 0.18
C TYR A 204 -36.02 -22.52 1.07
N HIS A 205 -37.16 -23.08 0.65
CA HIS A 205 -37.86 -24.13 1.39
C HIS A 205 -37.06 -25.44 1.46
N ALA A 206 -36.32 -25.79 0.40
CA ALA A 206 -35.39 -26.93 0.42
C ALA A 206 -34.10 -26.67 1.24
N LYS A 207 -33.90 -25.45 1.77
CA LYS A 207 -32.70 -25.00 2.51
C LYS A 207 -31.36 -25.20 1.78
N ARG A 208 -31.38 -25.30 0.45
CA ARG A 208 -30.19 -25.44 -0.42
C ARG A 208 -29.65 -24.09 -0.89
N THR A 209 -28.47 -24.05 -1.50
CA THR A 209 -27.87 -22.80 -2.02
C THR A 209 -28.04 -22.69 -3.52
N CYS A 210 -28.64 -21.58 -3.98
CA CYS A 210 -28.94 -21.37 -5.40
C CYS A 210 -27.71 -21.41 -6.32
N TRP A 211 -26.56 -20.95 -5.84
CA TRP A 211 -25.33 -20.91 -6.64
C TRP A 211 -24.67 -22.29 -6.80
N LYS A 212 -24.84 -23.20 -5.84
CA LYS A 212 -24.35 -24.60 -5.97
C LYS A 212 -25.22 -25.40 -6.93
N GLU A 213 -26.54 -25.22 -6.83
CA GLU A 213 -27.50 -25.88 -7.73
C GLU A 213 -27.54 -25.22 -9.14
N ARG A 214 -26.89 -24.05 -9.31
CA ARG A 214 -26.91 -23.22 -10.53
C ARG A 214 -28.32 -22.86 -11.00
N VAL A 215 -29.27 -22.79 -10.08
CA VAL A 215 -30.67 -22.40 -10.32
C VAL A 215 -31.05 -21.38 -9.26
N GLY A 216 -31.69 -20.28 -9.66
CA GLY A 216 -31.99 -19.18 -8.77
C GLY A 216 -32.80 -18.11 -9.49
N CYS A 217 -33.46 -17.24 -8.74
CA CYS A 217 -34.40 -16.25 -9.29
C CYS A 217 -33.80 -15.29 -10.34
N MET A 218 -32.47 -15.13 -10.36
CA MET A 218 -31.76 -14.24 -11.31
C MET A 218 -31.06 -14.99 -12.45
N CYS A 219 -30.82 -16.30 -12.32
CA CYS A 219 -30.16 -17.11 -13.35
C CYS A 219 -31.11 -18.07 -14.07
N GLU A 220 -32.28 -18.33 -13.49
CA GLU A 220 -33.30 -19.24 -14.00
C GLU A 220 -34.67 -18.56 -13.98
N GLU A 221 -35.18 -18.23 -15.16
CA GLU A 221 -36.42 -17.45 -15.34
C GLU A 221 -37.66 -18.17 -14.78
N SER A 222 -37.67 -19.51 -14.81
CA SER A 222 -38.80 -20.29 -14.29
C SER A 222 -39.00 -20.07 -12.79
N VAL A 223 -37.94 -19.81 -12.02
CA VAL A 223 -38.04 -19.54 -10.57
C VAL A 223 -38.75 -18.22 -10.30
N ILE A 224 -38.43 -17.16 -11.06
CA ILE A 224 -39.07 -15.86 -10.86
C ILE A 224 -40.49 -15.83 -11.43
N LYS A 225 -40.74 -16.49 -12.57
CA LYS A 225 -42.09 -16.64 -13.16
C LYS A 225 -43.03 -17.35 -12.19
N ASN A 226 -42.63 -18.51 -11.66
CA ASN A 226 -43.42 -19.24 -10.66
C ASN A 226 -43.71 -18.42 -9.39
N ALA A 227 -42.78 -17.55 -8.98
CA ALA A 227 -42.98 -16.67 -7.83
C ALA A 227 -43.98 -15.53 -8.13
N MET A 228 -43.94 -14.97 -9.35
CA MET A 228 -44.90 -13.95 -9.80
C MET A 228 -46.29 -14.53 -10.04
N ASP A 229 -46.36 -15.75 -10.57
CA ASP A 229 -47.61 -16.49 -10.81
C ASP A 229 -48.25 -17.02 -9.51
N GLY A 230 -47.61 -16.81 -8.36
CA GLY A 230 -48.15 -17.19 -7.05
C GLY A 230 -48.17 -18.70 -6.78
N LYS A 231 -47.42 -19.50 -7.54
CA LYS A 231 -47.40 -20.97 -7.39
C LYS A 231 -47.02 -21.37 -5.96
N VAL A 232 -47.88 -22.15 -5.32
CA VAL A 232 -47.66 -22.60 -3.93
C VAL A 232 -46.60 -23.70 -3.92
N ILE A 233 -45.51 -23.49 -3.17
CA ILE A 233 -44.49 -24.50 -2.93
C ILE A 233 -44.69 -25.07 -1.52
N PRO A 234 -44.67 -26.40 -1.33
CA PRO A 234 -44.76 -26.99 -0.01
C PRO A 234 -43.58 -26.55 0.87
N LYS A 235 -43.83 -26.30 2.16
CA LYS A 235 -42.81 -25.90 3.14
C LYS A 235 -41.90 -27.06 3.57
N ASP A 236 -42.29 -28.30 3.28
CA ASP A 236 -41.49 -29.48 3.56
C ASP A 236 -40.25 -29.53 2.65
N MET A 237 -39.07 -29.76 3.24
CA MET A 237 -37.78 -29.70 2.57
C MET A 237 -37.66 -30.72 1.45
N VAL A 238 -38.14 -31.95 1.69
CA VAL A 238 -38.03 -33.04 0.72
C VAL A 238 -38.98 -32.79 -0.45
N ALA A 239 -40.22 -32.40 -0.15
CA ALA A 239 -41.19 -32.03 -1.17
C ALA A 239 -40.69 -30.83 -2.00
N ALA A 240 -40.21 -29.75 -1.38
CA ALA A 240 -39.71 -28.56 -2.05
C ALA A 240 -38.54 -28.84 -3.00
N SER A 241 -37.68 -29.80 -2.67
CA SER A 241 -36.54 -30.18 -3.53
C SER A 241 -36.98 -30.71 -4.90
N LYS A 242 -38.14 -31.36 -4.98
CA LYS A 242 -38.72 -31.85 -6.25
C LYS A 242 -39.25 -30.73 -7.14
N PHE A 243 -39.49 -29.54 -6.58
CA PHE A 243 -39.95 -28.36 -7.32
C PHE A 243 -38.80 -27.48 -7.83
N ILE A 244 -37.54 -27.89 -7.64
CA ILE A 244 -36.39 -27.17 -8.19
C ILE A 244 -36.38 -27.40 -9.71
N PRO A 245 -36.52 -26.33 -10.53
CA PRO A 245 -36.63 -26.49 -11.97
C PRO A 245 -35.31 -26.98 -12.57
N GLN A 246 -35.37 -28.01 -13.40
CA GLN A 246 -34.25 -28.47 -14.20
C GLN A 246 -34.44 -28.00 -15.64
N ASN A 247 -33.73 -26.94 -16.02
CA ASN A 247 -33.81 -26.41 -17.37
C ASN A 247 -33.00 -27.27 -18.33
N ASN A 248 -33.65 -28.11 -19.14
CA ASN A 248 -32.96 -28.98 -20.10
C ASN A 248 -32.58 -28.25 -21.41
N LYS A 249 -32.90 -26.95 -21.56
CA LYS A 249 -32.61 -26.19 -22.79
C LYS A 249 -31.20 -25.60 -22.85
N LEU A 250 -30.53 -25.46 -21.71
CA LEU A 250 -29.20 -24.86 -21.60
C LEU A 250 -28.18 -25.91 -21.17
N THR A 251 -26.99 -25.88 -21.77
CA THR A 251 -25.87 -26.73 -21.34
C THR A 251 -25.43 -26.34 -19.91
N PRO A 252 -24.82 -27.26 -19.15
CA PRO A 252 -24.33 -26.97 -17.80
C PRO A 252 -23.35 -25.78 -17.76
N ASP A 253 -22.61 -25.54 -18.84
CA ASP A 253 -21.68 -24.42 -18.97
C ASP A 253 -22.39 -23.09 -19.22
N GLN A 254 -23.40 -23.07 -20.08
CA GLN A 254 -24.24 -21.88 -20.29
C GLN A 254 -24.97 -21.48 -18.99
N LYS A 255 -25.43 -22.46 -18.20
CA LYS A 255 -25.99 -22.19 -16.87
C LYS A 255 -24.95 -21.60 -15.92
N ALA A 256 -23.73 -22.12 -15.95
CA ALA A 256 -22.63 -21.58 -15.16
C ALA A 256 -22.35 -20.12 -15.54
N GLU A 257 -22.35 -19.81 -16.83
CA GLU A 257 -22.11 -18.45 -17.34
C GLU A 257 -23.21 -17.46 -16.91
N ARG A 258 -24.49 -17.85 -16.98
CA ARG A 258 -25.59 -17.04 -16.42
C ARG A 258 -25.44 -16.86 -14.90
N CYS A 259 -25.10 -17.92 -14.18
CA CYS A 259 -24.88 -17.84 -12.74
C CYS A 259 -23.71 -16.89 -12.40
N ARG A 260 -22.63 -16.91 -13.19
CA ARG A 260 -21.47 -16.01 -13.10
C ARG A 260 -21.79 -14.53 -13.39
N GLN A 261 -22.97 -14.23 -13.94
CA GLN A 261 -23.48 -12.87 -14.14
C GLN A 261 -24.50 -12.46 -13.06
N CYS A 262 -24.94 -13.39 -12.21
CA CYS A 262 -25.90 -13.12 -11.13
C CYS A 262 -25.27 -12.30 -10.00
N ILE A 263 -26.02 -11.33 -9.49
CA ILE A 263 -25.63 -10.44 -8.37
C ILE A 263 -25.26 -11.26 -7.13
N ILE A 264 -26.04 -12.29 -6.80
CA ILE A 264 -25.78 -13.14 -5.63
C ILE A 264 -24.43 -13.87 -5.76
N TYR A 265 -24.10 -14.37 -6.96
CA TYR A 265 -22.83 -15.05 -7.19
C TYR A 265 -21.66 -14.07 -7.06
N ASN A 266 -21.79 -12.88 -7.64
CA ASN A 266 -20.75 -11.86 -7.54
C ASN A 266 -20.52 -11.38 -6.11
N GLU A 267 -21.57 -11.28 -5.29
CA GLU A 267 -21.43 -10.95 -3.87
C GLU A 267 -20.69 -12.05 -3.09
N HIS A 268 -20.91 -13.33 -3.44
CA HIS A 268 -20.10 -14.42 -2.89
C HIS A 268 -18.63 -14.30 -3.31
N GLN A 269 -18.35 -13.96 -4.57
CA GLN A 269 -16.97 -13.73 -5.02
C GLN A 269 -16.33 -12.54 -4.30
N LYS A 270 -17.09 -11.49 -4.01
CA LYS A 270 -16.65 -10.37 -3.18
C LYS A 270 -16.30 -10.81 -1.76
N HIS A 271 -17.13 -11.66 -1.14
CA HIS A 271 -16.81 -12.26 0.16
C HIS A 271 -15.53 -13.12 0.10
N LYS A 272 -15.38 -13.98 -0.90
CA LYS A 272 -14.15 -14.77 -1.10
C LYS A 272 -12.92 -13.86 -1.25
N TYR A 273 -13.01 -12.81 -2.07
CA TYR A 273 -11.95 -11.83 -2.25
C TYR A 273 -11.59 -11.12 -0.94
N LYS A 274 -12.59 -10.69 -0.18
CA LYS A 274 -12.41 -10.00 1.10
C LYS A 274 -11.66 -10.84 2.14
N LEU A 275 -11.86 -12.16 2.13
CA LEU A 275 -11.12 -13.09 2.99
C LEU A 275 -9.75 -13.46 2.42
N ALA A 276 -9.67 -13.69 1.10
CA ALA A 276 -8.44 -14.11 0.45
C ALA A 276 -7.37 -13.02 0.40
N LEU A 277 -7.77 -11.73 0.36
CA LEU A 277 -6.85 -10.59 0.34
C LEU A 277 -5.95 -10.53 1.60
N PRO A 278 -6.48 -10.45 2.84
CA PRO A 278 -5.63 -10.44 4.03
C PRO A 278 -4.85 -11.74 4.19
N LEU A 279 -5.43 -12.89 3.82
CA LEU A 279 -4.73 -14.17 3.82
C LEU A 279 -3.50 -14.16 2.91
N THR A 280 -3.63 -13.57 1.71
CA THR A 280 -2.51 -13.44 0.76
C THR A 280 -1.43 -12.52 1.30
N ALA A 281 -1.81 -11.37 1.88
CA ALA A 281 -0.86 -10.46 2.51
C ALA A 281 -0.09 -11.14 3.66
N VAL A 282 -0.79 -11.85 4.55
CA VAL A 282 -0.18 -12.62 5.64
C VAL A 282 0.71 -13.73 5.10
N SER A 283 0.30 -14.42 4.02
CA SER A 283 1.10 -15.48 3.42
C SER A 283 2.42 -14.96 2.83
N VAL A 284 2.38 -13.84 2.10
CA VAL A 284 3.60 -13.23 1.52
C VAL A 284 4.51 -12.70 2.62
N ALA A 285 3.95 -12.07 3.65
CA ALA A 285 4.71 -11.62 4.82
C ALA A 285 5.33 -12.81 5.59
N GLY A 286 4.60 -13.91 5.76
CA GLY A 286 5.10 -15.13 6.40
C GLY A 286 6.24 -15.77 5.60
N ILE A 287 6.08 -15.87 4.28
CA ILE A 287 7.12 -16.36 3.37
C ILE A 287 8.36 -15.46 3.46
N TYR A 288 8.18 -14.13 3.47
CA TYR A 288 9.27 -13.17 3.64
C TYR A 288 10.06 -13.41 4.93
N VAL A 289 9.37 -13.55 6.08
CA VAL A 289 10.05 -13.76 7.37
C VAL A 289 10.82 -15.08 7.39
N VAL A 290 10.24 -16.16 6.87
CA VAL A 290 10.87 -17.49 6.88
C VAL A 290 12.02 -17.58 5.88
N MET A 291 11.85 -17.01 4.68
CA MET A 291 12.84 -17.08 3.60
C MET A 291 13.82 -15.91 3.59
N ARG A 292 13.73 -14.98 4.56
CA ARG A 292 14.60 -13.80 4.67
C ARG A 292 16.09 -14.12 4.51
N PRO A 293 16.70 -15.06 5.29
CA PRO A 293 18.14 -15.29 5.19
C PRO A 293 18.54 -15.80 3.80
N ALA A 294 17.80 -16.77 3.25
CA ALA A 294 18.08 -17.34 1.93
C ALA A 294 17.97 -16.29 0.82
N LEU A 295 16.93 -15.45 0.85
CA LEU A 295 16.75 -14.39 -0.14
C LEU A 295 17.79 -13.27 0.00
N ALA A 296 18.20 -12.92 1.22
CA ALA A 296 19.26 -11.95 1.46
C ALA A 296 20.59 -12.44 0.88
N ASP A 297 20.92 -13.73 1.07
CA ASP A 297 22.14 -14.33 0.51
C ASP A 297 22.09 -14.39 -1.02
N MET A 298 20.93 -14.73 -1.61
CA MET A 298 20.75 -14.68 -3.06
C MET A 298 20.95 -13.27 -3.63
N ILE A 299 20.42 -12.23 -2.98
CA ILE A 299 20.59 -10.84 -3.40
C ILE A 299 22.06 -10.41 -3.28
N LYS A 300 22.73 -10.78 -2.18
CA LYS A 300 24.18 -10.51 -2.01
C LYS A 300 24.99 -11.15 -3.14
N GLN A 301 24.74 -12.42 -3.45
CA GLN A 301 25.41 -13.11 -4.55
C GLN A 301 25.13 -12.46 -5.91
N ALA A 302 23.89 -12.05 -6.16
CA ALA A 302 23.50 -11.35 -7.38
C ALA A 302 24.21 -9.99 -7.52
N LEU A 303 24.32 -9.22 -6.43
CA LEU A 303 25.06 -7.95 -6.39
C LEU A 303 26.55 -8.16 -6.67
N ILE A 304 27.20 -9.12 -5.98
CA ILE A 304 28.61 -9.45 -6.21
C ILE A 304 28.85 -9.88 -7.66
N SER A 305 27.95 -10.67 -8.23
CA SER A 305 28.05 -11.09 -9.64
C SER A 305 27.90 -9.90 -10.59
N SER A 306 27.02 -8.95 -10.28
CA SER A 306 26.80 -7.74 -11.07
C SER A 306 28.01 -6.81 -11.00
N ASP A 307 28.61 -6.61 -9.82
CA ASP A 307 29.82 -5.82 -9.64
C ASP A 307 31.01 -6.42 -10.40
N ASN A 308 31.16 -7.74 -10.42
CA ASN A 308 32.21 -8.40 -11.19
C ASN A 308 32.03 -8.18 -12.71
N VAL A 309 30.79 -8.21 -13.20
CA VAL A 309 30.49 -7.92 -14.62
C VAL A 309 30.79 -6.45 -14.93
N VAL A 310 30.35 -5.52 -14.09
CA VAL A 310 30.63 -4.08 -14.27
C VAL A 310 32.13 -3.82 -14.24
N ASN A 311 32.87 -4.36 -13.28
CA ASN A 311 34.33 -4.17 -13.21
C ASN A 311 35.06 -4.71 -14.44
N THR A 312 34.58 -5.82 -15.01
CA THR A 312 35.12 -6.38 -16.25
C THR A 312 34.84 -5.47 -17.45
N VAL A 313 33.63 -4.90 -17.54
CA VAL A 313 33.20 -4.05 -18.66
C VAL A 313 33.80 -2.64 -18.58
N THR A 314 33.96 -2.09 -17.38
CA THR A 314 34.50 -0.73 -17.18
C THR A 314 36.03 -0.67 -17.31
N GLY A 315 36.68 -1.78 -17.71
CA GLY A 315 38.11 -1.85 -17.91
C GLY A 315 38.91 -1.62 -16.63
N GLY A 316 38.34 -1.97 -15.47
CA GLY A 316 38.99 -1.77 -14.18
C GLY A 316 40.32 -2.51 -14.14
N THR A 317 41.41 -1.77 -14.30
CA THR A 317 42.77 -2.23 -14.04
C THR A 317 42.79 -2.75 -12.60
N ASN A 318 42.99 -4.06 -12.45
CA ASN A 318 43.17 -4.73 -11.17
C ASN A 318 44.45 -4.21 -10.48
N SER A 319 44.38 -3.01 -9.89
CA SER A 319 45.39 -2.48 -8.98
C SER A 319 44.90 -2.70 -7.55
N ASN A 320 44.65 -3.94 -7.17
CA ASN A 320 44.61 -4.39 -5.78
C ASN A 320 44.69 -5.92 -5.77
N ALA A 321 45.90 -6.43 -5.53
CA ALA A 321 46.15 -7.83 -5.23
C ALA A 321 45.24 -8.29 -4.07
N PRO A 322 44.79 -9.55 -4.05
CA PRO A 322 44.04 -10.09 -2.93
C PRO A 322 44.97 -10.12 -1.71
N VAL A 323 44.75 -9.23 -0.75
CA VAL A 323 45.23 -9.46 0.61
C VAL A 323 44.40 -10.61 1.15
N GLU A 324 45.02 -11.78 1.32
CA GLU A 324 44.41 -12.94 1.96
C GLU A 324 43.78 -12.51 3.29
N GLY A 325 42.45 -12.58 3.38
CA GLY A 325 41.68 -12.29 4.59
C GLY A 325 40.96 -10.95 4.64
N ALA A 326 41.19 -10.03 3.69
CA ALA A 326 40.37 -8.81 3.60
C ALA A 326 39.12 -9.10 2.75
N ALA A 327 37.99 -9.39 3.41
CA ALA A 327 36.70 -9.37 2.75
C ALA A 327 36.59 -8.06 1.95
N LYS A 328 36.36 -8.14 0.62
CA LYS A 328 36.10 -6.98 -0.23
C LYS A 328 35.04 -6.15 0.49
N VAL A 329 35.45 -5.03 1.10
CA VAL A 329 34.57 -4.09 1.76
C VAL A 329 33.82 -3.38 0.63
N THR A 330 32.83 -4.08 0.08
CA THR A 330 31.83 -3.43 -0.75
C THR A 330 31.12 -2.45 0.17
N SER A 331 30.77 -1.28 -0.33
CA SER A 331 29.99 -0.23 0.36
C SER A 331 28.61 -0.70 0.87
N ILE A 332 28.32 -2.00 0.76
CA ILE A 332 27.12 -2.74 1.10
C ILE A 332 27.06 -3.08 2.61
N GLU A 333 28.21 -3.17 3.31
CA GLU A 333 28.26 -3.56 4.73
C GLU A 333 28.41 -2.42 5.73
N THR A 334 28.86 -1.23 5.31
CA THR A 334 29.14 -0.10 6.22
C THR A 334 27.93 0.76 6.60
N GLY A 335 26.72 0.40 6.16
CA GLY A 335 25.48 1.11 6.50
C GLY A 335 24.76 0.51 7.71
N VAL A 336 24.14 1.37 8.54
CA VAL A 336 23.27 0.96 9.68
C VAL A 336 22.13 0.04 9.25
N ILE A 337 21.72 0.11 7.98
CA ILE A 337 20.82 -0.86 7.33
C ILE A 337 21.53 -1.39 6.08
N PRO A 338 21.72 -2.72 5.95
CA PRO A 338 22.36 -3.28 4.78
C PRO A 338 21.52 -3.04 3.52
N TYR A 339 22.15 -2.59 2.42
CA TYR A 339 21.44 -2.27 1.18
C TYR A 339 20.60 -3.43 0.62
N HIS A 340 21.08 -4.67 0.83
CA HIS A 340 20.35 -5.88 0.41
C HIS A 340 19.00 -6.04 1.11
N GLU A 341 18.84 -5.58 2.34
CA GLU A 341 17.57 -5.62 3.07
C GLU A 341 16.54 -4.68 2.46
N ILE A 342 16.97 -3.49 1.98
CA ILE A 342 16.07 -2.53 1.32
C ILE A 342 15.55 -3.13 0.01
N ILE A 343 16.43 -3.68 -0.82
CA ILE A 343 16.03 -4.35 -2.08
C ILE A 343 15.08 -5.50 -1.79
N LEU A 344 15.38 -6.31 -0.78
CA LEU A 344 14.55 -7.44 -0.36
C LEU A 344 13.12 -7.00 -0.02
N VAL A 345 12.97 -5.91 0.75
CA VAL A 345 11.67 -5.35 1.10
C VAL A 345 10.93 -4.86 -0.15
N VAL A 346 11.61 -4.13 -1.04
CA VAL A 346 11.01 -3.64 -2.30
C VAL A 346 10.54 -4.80 -3.18
N LEU A 347 11.35 -5.84 -3.36
CA LEU A 347 11.01 -7.02 -4.14
C LEU A 347 9.80 -7.74 -3.53
N THR A 348 9.72 -7.80 -2.20
CA THR A 348 8.58 -8.38 -1.49
C THR A 348 7.29 -7.60 -1.73
N LEU A 349 7.36 -6.26 -1.75
CA LEU A 349 6.21 -5.41 -2.09
C LEU A 349 5.76 -5.63 -3.53
N VAL A 350 6.69 -5.81 -4.47
CA VAL A 350 6.38 -6.15 -5.86
C VAL A 350 5.70 -7.51 -5.96
N VAL A 351 6.23 -8.53 -5.29
CA VAL A 351 5.62 -9.88 -5.23
C VAL A 351 4.21 -9.81 -4.64
N LEU A 352 4.01 -9.06 -3.57
CA LEU A 352 2.69 -8.85 -2.98
C LEU A 352 1.72 -8.20 -3.99
N ALA A 353 2.16 -7.17 -4.72
CA ALA A 353 1.33 -6.50 -5.73
C ALA A 353 0.91 -7.47 -6.86
N TYR A 354 1.84 -8.29 -7.35
CA TYR A 354 1.54 -9.33 -8.33
C TYR A 354 0.64 -10.43 -7.77
N ALA A 355 0.85 -10.87 -6.53
CA ALA A 355 0.00 -11.86 -5.88
C ALA A 355 -1.46 -11.36 -5.75
N ILE A 356 -1.65 -10.10 -5.40
CA ILE A 356 -2.99 -9.47 -5.37
C ILE A 356 -3.61 -9.45 -6.77
N LYS A 357 -2.84 -9.16 -7.82
CA LYS A 357 -3.31 -9.17 -9.22
C LYS A 357 -3.70 -10.57 -9.69
N ILE A 358 -2.90 -11.59 -9.35
CA ILE A 358 -3.20 -12.99 -9.65
C ILE A 358 -4.49 -13.40 -8.91
N LEU A 359 -4.63 -13.03 -7.64
CA LEU A 359 -5.82 -13.31 -6.86
C LEU A 359 -7.07 -12.64 -7.45
N GLU A 360 -6.96 -11.38 -7.89
CA GLU A 360 -8.05 -10.68 -8.59
C GLU A 360 -8.42 -11.41 -9.90
N TYR A 361 -7.42 -11.85 -10.66
CA TYR A 361 -7.61 -12.62 -11.89
C TYR A 361 -8.32 -13.96 -11.61
N VAL A 362 -7.86 -14.72 -10.62
CA VAL A 362 -8.44 -16.02 -10.25
C VAL A 362 -9.89 -15.88 -9.78
N ILE A 363 -10.17 -14.90 -8.92
CA ILE A 363 -11.52 -14.73 -8.33
C ILE A 363 -12.52 -14.14 -9.33
N PHE A 364 -12.12 -13.12 -10.12
CA PHE A 364 -13.07 -12.40 -10.98
C PHE A 364 -13.03 -12.79 -12.45
N ARG A 365 -11.87 -13.21 -12.99
CA ARG A 365 -11.74 -13.56 -14.41
C ARG A 365 -11.77 -15.06 -14.67
N ALA A 366 -11.01 -15.85 -13.90
CA ALA A 366 -11.00 -17.30 -14.09
C ALA A 366 -12.34 -17.96 -13.69
N LYS A 367 -13.16 -17.27 -12.86
CA LYS A 367 -14.54 -17.63 -12.45
C LYS A 367 -14.75 -19.14 -12.32
N SER A 368 -13.86 -19.85 -11.63
CA SER A 368 -13.99 -21.31 -11.41
C SER A 368 -15.29 -21.65 -10.69
#